data_AF-F9WI31-F1
#
_entry.id   AF-F9WI31-F1
#
_cell.length_a   1.000
_cell.length_b   1.000
_cell.length_c   1.000
_cell.angle_alpha   90.00
_cell.angle_beta   90.00
_cell.angle_gamma   90.00
#
_symmetry.space_group_name_H-M   'P 1'
#
loop_
_entity.id
_entity.type
_entity.pdbx_description
1 polymer ?
#
loop_
_entity_poly.entity_id
_entity_poly.type
_entity_poly.pdbx_seq_one_letter_code
_entity_poly.pdbx_strand_id
1 'polypeptide(L)'
;MAVKTRAETPRGSKTLVVLLIILLADSAPLEAQEHVVVNIKYYNAYNNGPFNTPNGYMVSYDIADRYCTDIGGVLAAAQTPSAHERMHRSARKAMGGGAAFAYLGGDASHSASSALEPQTRCVAGSPASSLNCIYRWNKGLFATASSDGKGCAFWRGSYASARGARSMNGYPSYWNDDYPHRGELHVLSWYRSKDGTATWYDRKPVSAENRESSHNPGTQPQDYICMCEFQDSVATKPKHHNNLTALRSILTPRMRANSNR
;
A
#
# COMPACT_ATOMS: atom_id res chain seq x y z
N MET A 1 -15.51 -39.54 -64.70
CA MET A 1 -16.26 -38.75 -63.70
C MET A 1 -15.25 -38.20 -62.70
N ALA A 2 -15.10 -36.87 -62.63
CA ALA A 2 -14.17 -36.22 -61.73
C ALA A 2 -14.88 -35.87 -60.41
N VAL A 3 -14.38 -36.37 -59.28
CA VAL A 3 -14.83 -35.95 -57.94
C VAL A 3 -13.77 -35.02 -57.36
N LYS A 4 -14.19 -33.77 -57.11
CA LYS A 4 -13.39 -32.70 -56.53
C LYS A 4 -13.48 -32.79 -55.01
N THR A 5 -12.40 -33.19 -54.34
CA THR A 5 -12.30 -33.12 -52.87
C THR A 5 -11.99 -31.68 -52.46
N ARG A 6 -12.89 -31.07 -51.66
CA ARG A 6 -12.70 -29.76 -51.04
C ARG A 6 -12.09 -29.97 -49.66
N ALA A 7 -10.88 -29.46 -49.45
CA ALA A 7 -10.28 -29.40 -48.12
C ALA A 7 -10.95 -28.28 -47.30
N GLU A 8 -11.57 -28.63 -46.19
CA GLU A 8 -12.02 -27.66 -45.19
C GLU A 8 -10.89 -27.36 -44.21
N THR A 9 -10.50 -26.09 -44.14
CA THR A 9 -9.50 -25.60 -43.19
C THR A 9 -10.14 -25.43 -41.79
N PRO A 10 -9.53 -25.88 -40.69
CA PRO A 10 -10.16 -25.82 -39.37
C PRO A 10 -10.28 -24.37 -38.88
N ARG A 11 -11.51 -23.95 -38.62
CA ARG A 11 -11.91 -22.62 -38.13
C ARG A 11 -11.63 -22.42 -36.61
N GLY A 12 -10.66 -23.15 -36.05
CA GLY A 12 -10.40 -23.24 -34.61
C GLY A 12 -9.21 -22.43 -34.08
N SER A 13 -8.30 -21.97 -34.95
CA SER A 13 -7.08 -21.28 -34.52
C SER A 13 -7.31 -19.81 -34.15
N LYS A 14 -8.20 -19.11 -34.86
CA LYS A 14 -8.43 -17.67 -34.65
C LYS A 14 -9.13 -17.37 -33.32
N THR A 15 -10.09 -18.20 -32.91
CA THR A 15 -10.84 -18.00 -31.66
C THR A 15 -9.98 -18.24 -30.43
N LEU A 16 -9.08 -19.23 -30.47
CA LEU A 16 -8.16 -19.53 -29.38
C LEU A 16 -7.12 -18.41 -29.20
N VAL A 17 -6.62 -17.85 -30.29
CA VAL A 17 -5.68 -16.72 -30.28
C VAL A 17 -6.33 -15.45 -29.75
N VAL A 18 -7.59 -15.16 -30.09
CA VAL A 18 -8.33 -14.01 -29.56
C VAL A 18 -8.58 -14.15 -28.05
N LEU A 19 -8.97 -15.34 -27.57
CA LEU A 19 -9.10 -15.62 -26.14
C LEU A 19 -7.75 -15.48 -25.41
N LEU A 20 -6.65 -15.93 -26.01
CA LEU A 20 -5.30 -15.78 -25.44
C LEU A 20 -4.89 -14.30 -25.36
N ILE A 21 -5.18 -13.50 -26.38
CA ILE A 21 -4.87 -12.05 -26.41
C ILE A 21 -5.71 -11.30 -25.37
N ILE A 22 -6.99 -11.65 -25.20
CA ILE A 22 -7.84 -11.04 -24.16
C ILE A 22 -7.36 -11.43 -22.75
N LEU A 23 -6.91 -12.68 -22.55
CA LEU A 23 -6.33 -13.14 -21.28
C LEU A 23 -4.94 -12.51 -20.99
N LEU A 24 -4.16 -12.21 -22.03
CA LEU A 24 -2.85 -11.56 -21.93
C LEU A 24 -2.95 -10.03 -21.77
N ALA A 25 -3.98 -9.38 -22.32
CA ALA A 25 -4.21 -7.94 -22.15
C ALA A 25 -4.60 -7.57 -20.72
N ASP A 26 -5.29 -8.46 -20.01
CA ASP A 26 -5.69 -8.29 -18.59
C ASP A 26 -4.52 -8.52 -17.61
N SER A 27 -3.36 -8.94 -18.11
CA SER A 27 -2.17 -9.26 -17.33
C SER A 27 -0.97 -8.38 -17.67
N ALA A 28 -1.17 -7.23 -18.33
CA ALA A 28 -0.15 -6.20 -18.41
C ALA A 28 0.32 -5.89 -16.98
N PRO A 29 1.57 -6.24 -16.62
CA PRO A 29 2.04 -6.01 -15.28
C PRO A 29 2.06 -4.49 -15.08
N LEU A 30 1.34 -4.01 -14.07
CA LEU A 30 1.75 -2.77 -13.41
C LEU A 30 3.22 -2.97 -13.09
N GLU A 31 4.09 -2.14 -13.67
CA GLU A 31 5.51 -2.24 -13.41
C GLU A 31 5.74 -2.36 -11.92
N ALA A 32 6.57 -3.34 -11.52
CA ALA A 32 6.93 -3.51 -10.13
C ALA A 32 7.54 -2.19 -9.65
N GLN A 33 6.80 -1.47 -8.81
CA GLN A 33 7.28 -0.22 -8.23
C GLN A 33 8.20 -0.53 -7.04
N GLU A 34 8.92 0.48 -6.60
CA GLU A 34 9.92 0.34 -5.54
C GLU A 34 9.30 -0.16 -4.24
N HIS A 35 9.95 -1.16 -3.63
CA HIS A 35 9.66 -1.58 -2.27
C HIS A 35 10.61 -0.85 -1.32
N VAL A 36 10.11 0.23 -0.71
CA VAL A 36 10.84 1.02 0.27
C VAL A 36 10.45 0.59 1.68
N VAL A 37 11.44 0.29 2.51
CA VAL A 37 11.22 0.14 3.95
C VAL A 37 11.87 1.33 4.65
N VAL A 38 11.12 2.03 5.50
CA VAL A 38 11.62 3.15 6.31
C VAL A 38 11.93 2.64 7.72
N ASN A 39 13.13 2.94 8.20
CA ASN A 39 13.51 2.75 9.59
C ASN A 39 12.75 3.75 10.46
N ILE A 40 11.93 3.24 11.37
CA ILE A 40 11.14 4.04 12.30
C ILE A 40 11.82 4.03 13.66
N LYS A 41 12.12 5.22 14.21
CA LYS A 41 12.68 5.38 15.56
C LYS A 41 11.69 4.89 16.60
N TYR A 42 10.46 5.38 16.53
CA TYR A 42 9.37 4.99 17.42
C TYR A 42 8.02 5.40 16.82
N TYR A 43 6.97 4.80 17.36
CA TYR A 43 5.59 5.17 17.13
C TYR A 43 5.02 5.80 18.39
N ASN A 44 4.24 6.85 18.25
CA ASN A 44 3.45 7.38 19.34
C ASN A 44 1.99 7.53 18.94
N ALA A 45 1.10 7.11 19.82
CA ALA A 45 -0.33 7.25 19.66
C ALA A 45 -0.84 8.30 20.65
N TYR A 46 -1.57 9.27 20.12
CA TYR A 46 -2.21 10.30 20.91
C TYR A 46 -3.70 10.02 20.92
N ASN A 47 -4.33 10.11 22.09
CA ASN A 47 -5.77 9.93 22.25
C ASN A 47 -6.55 10.96 21.41
N ASN A 48 -7.86 11.08 21.64
CA ASN A 48 -8.73 11.94 20.85
C ASN A 48 -8.45 13.46 20.94
N GLY A 49 -7.52 13.89 21.80
CA GLY A 49 -7.12 15.28 22.00
C GLY A 49 -6.83 16.10 20.73
N PRO A 50 -6.04 15.61 19.77
CA PRO A 50 -5.69 16.32 18.52
C PRO A 50 -6.88 16.75 17.66
N PHE A 51 -8.04 16.11 17.80
CA PHE A 51 -9.24 16.42 17.02
C PHE A 51 -10.05 17.58 17.62
N ASN A 52 -9.60 18.15 18.74
CA ASN A 52 -10.16 19.38 19.33
C ASN A 52 -9.46 20.59 18.71
N THR A 53 -10.00 21.10 17.61
CA THR A 53 -9.43 22.27 16.92
C THR A 53 -10.02 23.57 17.47
N PRO A 54 -9.40 24.73 17.22
CA PRO A 54 -9.98 26.03 17.55
C PRO A 54 -11.36 26.28 16.91
N ASN A 55 -11.65 25.62 15.78
CA ASN A 55 -12.91 25.77 15.03
C ASN A 55 -13.95 24.71 15.40
N GLY A 56 -13.70 23.94 16.47
CA GLY A 56 -14.57 22.86 16.92
C GLY A 56 -13.92 21.49 16.79
N TYR A 57 -14.74 20.48 17.06
CA TYR A 57 -14.31 19.10 17.04
C TYR A 57 -14.41 18.52 15.63
N MET A 58 -13.33 17.95 15.10
CA MET A 58 -13.39 17.29 13.80
C MET A 58 -12.38 16.14 13.73
N VAL A 59 -12.89 14.94 13.43
CA VAL A 59 -12.07 13.77 13.15
C VAL A 59 -11.90 13.67 11.65
N SER A 60 -10.72 14.00 11.15
CA SER A 60 -10.38 13.87 9.74
C SER A 60 -8.95 13.41 9.54
N TYR A 61 -8.70 12.84 8.36
CA TYR A 61 -7.36 12.48 7.90
C TYR A 61 -6.43 13.70 7.94
N ASP A 62 -6.88 14.86 7.42
CA ASP A 62 -6.06 16.07 7.35
C ASP A 62 -5.67 16.61 8.72
N ILE A 63 -6.55 16.53 9.72
CA ILE A 63 -6.21 16.92 11.10
C ILE A 63 -5.20 15.94 11.70
N ALA A 64 -5.38 14.63 11.48
CA ALA A 64 -4.44 13.64 11.99
C ALA A 64 -3.05 13.80 11.35
N ASP A 65 -3.01 14.04 10.03
CA ASP A 65 -1.79 14.27 9.25
C ASP A 65 -1.07 15.55 9.68
N ARG A 66 -1.82 16.65 9.82
CA ARG A 66 -1.28 17.92 10.31
C ARG A 66 -0.73 17.76 11.72
N TYR A 67 -1.48 17.15 12.64
CA TYR A 67 -1.02 16.97 14.00
C TYR A 67 0.29 16.17 14.09
N CYS A 68 0.39 15.05 13.35
CA CYS A 68 1.64 14.29 13.31
C CYS A 68 2.79 15.09 12.71
N THR A 69 2.53 15.90 11.69
CA THR A 69 3.52 16.77 11.06
C THR A 69 4.02 17.86 12.01
N ASP A 70 3.11 18.53 12.73
CA ASP A 70 3.43 19.64 13.63
C ASP A 70 4.34 19.22 14.79
N ILE A 71 4.30 17.95 15.20
CA ILE A 71 5.16 17.39 16.24
C ILE A 71 6.44 16.75 15.69
N GLY A 72 6.72 16.89 14.39
CA GLY A 72 7.93 16.37 13.73
C GLY A 72 7.87 14.89 13.34
N GLY A 73 6.67 14.30 13.28
CA GLY A 73 6.43 12.96 12.78
C GLY A 73 5.62 12.97 11.48
N VAL A 74 5.07 11.81 11.12
CA VAL A 74 4.09 11.65 10.05
C VAL A 74 3.05 10.59 10.43
N LEU A 75 1.92 10.50 9.71
CA LEU A 75 1.00 9.38 9.90
C LEU A 75 1.69 8.04 9.67
N ALA A 76 1.41 7.09 10.55
CA ALA A 76 2.09 5.81 10.57
C ALA A 76 1.78 4.92 9.36
N ALA A 77 2.79 4.19 8.90
CA ALA A 77 2.70 3.18 7.87
C ALA A 77 2.94 1.78 8.45
N ALA A 78 1.96 0.88 8.30
CA ALA A 78 2.11 -0.53 8.67
C ALA A 78 2.85 -1.32 7.56
N GLN A 79 4.06 -0.85 7.22
CA GLN A 79 4.88 -1.34 6.11
C GLN A 79 5.51 -2.74 6.32
N THR A 80 5.60 -3.21 7.57
CA THR A 80 6.13 -4.54 7.92
C THR A 80 5.34 -5.14 9.08
N PRO A 81 5.39 -6.47 9.31
CA PRO A 81 4.80 -7.09 10.49
C PRO A 81 5.27 -6.44 11.80
N SER A 82 6.57 -6.15 11.90
CA SER A 82 7.12 -5.49 13.09
C SER A 82 6.57 -4.07 13.31
N ALA A 83 6.35 -3.32 12.22
CA ALA A 83 5.76 -1.99 12.25
C ALA A 83 4.30 -2.05 12.70
N HIS A 84 3.53 -2.97 12.11
CA HIS A 84 2.13 -3.22 12.46
C HIS A 84 1.96 -3.54 13.96
N GLU A 85 2.79 -4.44 14.49
CA GLU A 85 2.81 -4.80 15.91
C GLU A 85 3.22 -3.64 16.84
N ARG A 86 4.16 -2.79 16.41
CA ARG A 86 4.55 -1.61 17.20
C ARG A 86 3.43 -0.58 17.25
N MET A 87 2.76 -0.31 16.13
CA MET A 87 1.58 0.56 16.08
C MET A 87 0.47 0.03 16.99
N HIS A 88 0.21 -1.27 16.93
CA HIS A 88 -0.76 -1.94 17.79
C HIS A 88 -0.49 -1.68 19.29
N ARG A 89 0.76 -1.86 19.73
CA ARG A 89 1.14 -1.59 21.13
C ARG A 89 0.96 -0.13 21.51
N SER A 90 1.29 0.81 20.62
CA SER A 90 1.08 2.23 20.88
C SER A 90 -0.41 2.57 21.00
N ALA A 91 -1.26 2.02 20.13
CA ALA A 91 -2.71 2.21 20.19
C ALA A 91 -3.30 1.69 21.51
N ARG A 92 -2.91 0.46 21.90
CA ARG A 92 -3.32 -0.14 23.17
C ARG A 92 -2.94 0.73 24.37
N LYS A 93 -1.72 1.28 24.38
CA LYS A 93 -1.25 2.18 25.43
C LYS A 93 -2.07 3.46 25.48
N ALA A 94 -2.32 4.09 24.33
CA ALA A 94 -3.05 5.37 24.26
C ALA A 94 -4.51 5.25 24.73
N MET A 95 -5.18 4.14 24.43
CA MET A 95 -6.58 3.92 24.78
C MET A 95 -6.80 3.13 26.08
N GLY A 96 -5.75 2.88 26.86
CA GLY A 96 -5.86 2.10 28.11
C GLY A 96 -6.42 0.69 27.90
N GLY A 97 -6.18 0.09 26.73
CA GLY A 97 -6.77 -1.19 26.34
C GLY A 97 -8.16 -1.12 25.71
N GLY A 98 -8.72 0.07 25.48
CA GLY A 98 -9.93 0.26 24.66
C GLY A 98 -9.68 0.08 23.17
N ALA A 99 -10.75 0.01 22.37
CA ALA A 99 -10.63 0.01 20.91
C ALA A 99 -10.07 1.36 20.42
N ALA A 100 -9.38 1.35 19.28
CA ALA A 100 -8.84 2.58 18.69
C ALA A 100 -8.98 2.58 17.17
N PHE A 101 -9.27 3.74 16.61
CA PHE A 101 -9.26 3.98 15.17
C PHE A 101 -8.18 5.01 14.82
N ALA A 102 -7.35 4.73 13.82
CA ALA A 102 -6.30 5.63 13.38
C ALA A 102 -6.26 5.73 11.87
N TYR A 103 -6.25 6.93 11.31
CA TYR A 103 -5.83 7.12 9.93
C TYR A 103 -4.37 6.70 9.78
N LEU A 104 -4.05 6.02 8.68
CA LEU A 104 -2.69 5.64 8.32
C LEU A 104 -2.12 6.60 7.28
N GLY A 105 -0.79 6.65 7.19
CA GLY A 105 -0.07 7.47 6.21
C GLY A 105 -0.08 6.90 4.79
N GLY A 106 -1.06 6.06 4.48
CA GLY A 106 -1.24 5.45 3.19
C GLY A 106 -2.64 5.70 2.66
N ASP A 107 -2.73 6.11 1.40
CA ASP A 107 -4.00 6.45 0.76
C ASP A 107 -3.90 6.33 -0.77
N ALA A 108 -5.05 6.41 -1.44
CA ALA A 108 -5.17 6.39 -2.90
C ALA A 108 -5.39 7.78 -3.53
N SER A 109 -5.13 8.87 -2.81
CA SER A 109 -5.45 10.23 -3.26
C SER A 109 -4.70 10.63 -4.53
N HIS A 110 -3.45 10.17 -4.69
CA HIS A 110 -2.71 10.39 -5.94
C HIS A 110 -3.43 9.76 -7.14
N SER A 111 -3.89 8.52 -6.99
CA SER A 111 -4.65 7.79 -8.01
C SER A 111 -6.00 8.46 -8.31
N ALA A 112 -6.57 9.19 -7.35
CA ALA A 112 -7.82 9.93 -7.52
C ALA A 112 -7.62 11.37 -8.00
N SER A 113 -6.37 11.83 -8.11
CA SER A 113 -6.07 13.23 -8.42
C SER A 113 -6.45 13.60 -9.84
N SER A 114 -6.77 14.88 -10.06
CA SER A 114 -7.02 15.46 -11.39
C SER A 114 -5.77 15.54 -12.28
N ALA A 115 -4.59 15.19 -11.75
CA ALA A 115 -3.36 15.10 -12.53
C ALA A 115 -3.32 13.85 -13.43
N LEU A 116 -4.22 12.89 -13.22
CA LEU A 116 -4.37 11.69 -14.04
C LEU A 116 -5.52 11.82 -15.03
N GLU A 117 -5.36 11.15 -16.16
CA GLU A 117 -6.39 11.08 -17.20
C GLU A 117 -7.71 10.53 -16.66
N PRO A 118 -8.87 11.07 -17.06
CA PRO A 118 -10.17 10.68 -16.50
C PRO A 118 -10.44 9.17 -16.49
N GLN A 119 -10.01 8.46 -17.53
CA GLN A 119 -10.22 7.01 -17.72
C GLN A 119 -9.30 6.13 -16.86
N THR A 120 -8.15 6.64 -16.41
CA THR A 120 -7.20 5.90 -15.55
C THR A 120 -7.26 6.34 -14.09
N ARG A 121 -8.15 7.29 -13.78
CA ARG A 121 -8.30 7.84 -12.44
C ARG A 121 -9.15 6.92 -11.55
N CYS A 122 -8.77 6.85 -10.28
CA CYS A 122 -9.56 6.28 -9.21
C CYS A 122 -10.72 7.22 -8.85
N VAL A 123 -11.92 6.69 -8.71
CA VAL A 123 -13.10 7.45 -8.28
C VAL A 123 -13.62 6.83 -6.99
N ALA A 124 -13.63 7.61 -5.92
CA ALA A 124 -14.12 7.17 -4.63
C ALA A 124 -15.57 6.66 -4.74
N GLY A 125 -15.84 5.49 -4.14
CA GLY A 125 -17.15 4.85 -4.17
C GLY A 125 -17.56 4.25 -5.53
N SER A 126 -16.68 4.20 -6.53
CA SER A 126 -16.97 3.65 -7.85
C SER A 126 -16.30 2.29 -8.07
N PRO A 127 -17.07 1.17 -8.08
CA PRO A 127 -16.55 -0.16 -8.39
C PRO A 127 -15.88 -0.24 -9.76
N ALA A 128 -16.38 0.52 -10.75
CA ALA A 128 -15.85 0.52 -12.11
C ALA A 128 -14.40 1.03 -12.18
N SER A 129 -14.01 1.94 -11.28
CA SER A 129 -12.65 2.47 -11.20
C SER A 129 -11.77 1.74 -10.17
N SER A 130 -12.25 0.64 -9.58
CA SER A 130 -11.56 -0.04 -8.47
C SER A 130 -10.09 -0.29 -8.76
N LEU A 131 -9.78 -0.87 -9.92
CA LEU A 131 -8.42 -1.25 -10.31
C LEU A 131 -7.51 -0.06 -10.65
N ASN A 132 -8.07 1.14 -10.79
CA ASN A 132 -7.32 2.40 -10.91
C ASN A 132 -6.88 2.93 -9.55
N CYS A 133 -7.50 2.47 -8.45
CA CYS A 133 -7.17 2.88 -7.10
C CYS A 133 -5.93 2.16 -6.59
N ILE A 134 -4.78 2.84 -6.70
CA ILE A 134 -3.51 2.39 -6.12
C ILE A 134 -3.29 3.15 -4.81
N TYR A 135 -3.23 2.42 -3.70
CA TYR A 135 -2.90 2.96 -2.39
C TYR A 135 -1.38 2.96 -2.21
N ARG A 136 -0.85 4.07 -1.71
CA ARG A 136 0.59 4.30 -1.56
C ARG A 136 0.92 4.75 -0.15
N TRP A 137 1.99 4.21 0.43
CA TRP A 137 2.65 4.85 1.56
C TRP A 137 3.33 6.10 1.03
N ASN A 138 2.88 7.28 1.44
CA ASN A 138 3.21 8.54 0.77
C ASN A 138 3.58 9.66 1.75
N LYS A 139 3.92 9.31 2.99
CA LYS A 139 4.33 10.29 4.01
C LYS A 139 5.83 10.25 4.28
N GLY A 140 6.40 11.42 4.51
CA GLY A 140 7.81 11.59 4.87
C GLY A 140 8.75 10.90 3.89
N LEU A 141 9.64 10.06 4.43
CA LEU A 141 10.67 9.34 3.68
C LEU A 141 10.10 8.43 2.60
N PHE A 142 8.85 7.95 2.70
CA PHE A 142 8.26 7.17 1.61
C PHE A 142 8.06 8.01 0.35
N ALA A 143 7.60 9.25 0.48
CA ALA A 143 7.42 10.15 -0.66
C ALA A 143 8.78 10.55 -1.26
N THR A 144 9.80 10.78 -0.43
CA THR A 144 11.11 11.21 -0.93
C THR A 144 11.94 10.05 -1.51
N ALA A 145 11.71 8.82 -1.05
CA ALA A 145 12.47 7.65 -1.48
C ALA A 145 11.94 7.04 -2.79
N SER A 146 10.66 7.25 -3.10
CA SER A 146 10.10 6.83 -4.38
C SER A 146 10.63 7.70 -5.52
N SER A 147 11.06 7.06 -6.61
CA SER A 147 11.54 7.70 -7.83
C SER A 147 10.58 8.72 -8.45
N ASP A 148 9.27 8.53 -8.32
CA ASP A 148 8.23 9.45 -8.81
C ASP A 148 7.82 10.54 -7.80
N GLY A 149 8.36 10.49 -6.58
CA GLY A 149 8.00 11.39 -5.50
C GLY A 149 6.56 11.19 -4.96
N LYS A 150 5.87 10.10 -5.31
CA LYS A 150 4.45 9.85 -4.98
C LYS A 150 4.25 8.79 -3.91
N GLY A 151 5.34 8.24 -3.38
CA GLY A 151 5.30 7.16 -2.42
C GLY A 151 5.23 5.78 -3.06
N CYS A 152 5.22 4.75 -2.22
CA CYS A 152 5.35 3.36 -2.65
C CYS A 152 4.00 2.65 -2.62
N ALA A 153 3.58 2.09 -3.75
CA ALA A 153 2.33 1.35 -3.83
C ALA A 153 2.36 0.09 -2.95
N PHE A 154 1.34 -0.09 -2.11
CA PHE A 154 1.20 -1.28 -1.27
C PHE A 154 -0.06 -2.09 -1.58
N TRP A 155 -1.05 -1.50 -2.24
CA TRP A 155 -2.30 -2.17 -2.58
C TRP A 155 -2.93 -1.60 -3.85
N ARG A 156 -3.54 -2.48 -4.65
CA ARG A 156 -4.38 -2.15 -5.80
C ARG A 156 -5.81 -2.62 -5.55
N GLY A 157 -6.78 -1.78 -5.91
CA GLY A 157 -8.20 -2.10 -5.85
C GLY A 157 -8.88 -1.43 -4.67
N SER A 158 -9.88 -0.58 -4.89
CA SER A 158 -10.71 -0.02 -3.81
C SER A 158 -11.87 -0.95 -3.39
N TYR A 159 -11.99 -2.10 -4.06
CA TYR A 159 -12.86 -3.23 -3.73
C TYR A 159 -12.05 -4.52 -3.83
N ALA A 160 -11.86 -5.23 -2.72
CA ALA A 160 -11.07 -6.48 -2.67
C ALA A 160 -11.68 -7.60 -3.53
N SER A 161 -13.00 -7.58 -3.72
CA SER A 161 -13.72 -8.49 -4.60
C SER A 161 -13.44 -8.25 -6.10
N ALA A 162 -12.85 -7.11 -6.48
CA ALA A 162 -12.50 -6.84 -7.86
C ALA A 162 -11.38 -7.78 -8.32
N ARG A 163 -11.59 -8.49 -9.43
CA ARG A 163 -10.57 -9.35 -10.03
C ARG A 163 -9.34 -8.51 -10.37
N GLY A 164 -8.21 -8.81 -9.72
CA GLY A 164 -6.95 -8.06 -9.87
C GLY A 164 -6.62 -7.13 -8.70
N ALA A 165 -7.52 -6.98 -7.72
CA ALA A 165 -7.20 -6.36 -6.44
C ALA A 165 -6.20 -7.23 -5.68
N ARG A 166 -5.12 -6.64 -5.16
CA ARG A 166 -4.03 -7.35 -4.49
C ARG A 166 -3.01 -6.43 -3.84
N SER A 167 -2.23 -6.99 -2.92
CA SER A 167 -1.00 -6.36 -2.42
C SER A 167 -0.01 -6.08 -3.56
N MET A 168 0.74 -4.99 -3.40
CA MET A 168 1.76 -4.55 -4.36
C MET A 168 3.15 -4.51 -3.71
N ASN A 169 4.18 -4.68 -4.54
CA ASN A 169 5.59 -4.48 -4.21
C ASN A 169 6.09 -5.24 -2.96
N GLY A 170 5.46 -6.35 -2.61
CA GLY A 170 5.87 -7.19 -1.48
C GLY A 170 5.50 -6.65 -0.10
N TYR A 171 4.66 -5.61 -0.02
CA TYR A 171 4.11 -5.17 1.26
C TYR A 171 3.06 -6.17 1.78
N PRO A 172 2.98 -6.35 3.11
CA PRO A 172 1.88 -7.10 3.71
C PRO A 172 0.54 -6.38 3.49
N SER A 173 -0.53 -7.16 3.46
CA SER A 173 -1.90 -6.64 3.59
C SER A 173 -2.41 -6.96 4.99
N TYR A 174 -2.99 -5.96 5.65
CA TYR A 174 -3.74 -6.16 6.90
C TYR A 174 -5.21 -5.77 6.74
N TRP A 175 -5.72 -5.68 5.50
CA TRP A 175 -7.14 -5.51 5.26
C TRP A 175 -7.95 -6.63 5.92
N ASN A 176 -9.08 -6.27 6.54
CA ASN A 176 -9.99 -7.25 7.09
C ASN A 176 -10.80 -7.90 5.97
N ASP A 177 -10.68 -9.21 5.76
CA ASP A 177 -11.45 -10.04 4.80
C ASP A 177 -11.86 -9.33 3.50
N ASP A 178 -13.08 -8.78 3.46
CA ASP A 178 -13.65 -8.16 2.26
C ASP A 178 -13.13 -6.74 1.97
N TYR A 179 -12.32 -6.17 2.86
CA TYR A 179 -11.78 -4.81 2.71
C TYR A 179 -10.58 -4.74 1.74
N PRO A 180 -10.38 -3.59 1.05
CA PRO A 180 -11.27 -2.44 1.00
C PRO A 180 -12.60 -2.80 0.30
N HIS A 181 -13.73 -2.28 0.76
CA HIS A 181 -15.05 -2.57 0.13
C HIS A 181 -15.97 -1.36 0.03
N ARG A 182 -15.59 -0.22 0.58
CA ARG A 182 -16.40 1.01 0.52
C ARG A 182 -16.01 1.88 -0.66
N GLY A 183 -14.93 1.55 -1.37
CA GLY A 183 -14.40 2.35 -2.46
C GLY A 183 -13.72 3.63 -1.98
N GLU A 184 -13.37 3.75 -0.70
CA GLU A 184 -12.87 4.98 -0.10
C GLU A 184 -11.34 5.06 -0.15
N LEU A 185 -10.79 6.28 -0.17
CA LEU A 185 -9.38 6.50 -0.51
C LEU A 185 -8.41 6.38 0.67
N HIS A 186 -8.90 6.54 1.90
CA HIS A 186 -8.06 6.58 3.10
C HIS A 186 -8.10 5.26 3.84
N VAL A 187 -6.93 4.84 4.34
CA VAL A 187 -6.80 3.63 5.14
C VAL A 187 -6.91 4.00 6.62
N LEU A 188 -7.83 3.34 7.31
CA LEU A 188 -7.99 3.39 8.74
C LEU A 188 -7.51 2.07 9.34
N SER A 189 -6.67 2.12 10.36
CA SER A 189 -6.44 0.98 11.24
C SER A 189 -7.48 0.96 12.34
N TRP A 190 -8.06 -0.21 12.59
CA TRP A 190 -8.91 -0.47 13.74
C TRP A 190 -8.20 -1.45 14.67
N TYR A 191 -7.77 -0.96 15.82
CA TYR A 191 -7.34 -1.78 16.94
C TYR A 191 -8.56 -2.28 17.71
N ARG A 192 -8.69 -3.61 17.77
CA ARG A 192 -9.74 -4.31 18.51
C ARG A 192 -9.15 -4.86 19.80
N SER A 193 -9.63 -4.34 20.93
CA SER A 193 -9.12 -4.73 22.24
C SER A 193 -9.44 -6.17 22.62
N LYS A 194 -10.60 -6.68 22.18
CA LYS A 194 -11.11 -8.02 22.55
C LYS A 194 -10.24 -9.17 22.05
N ASP A 195 -9.74 -9.05 20.82
CA ASP A 195 -8.93 -10.08 20.16
C ASP A 195 -7.45 -9.68 20.06
N GLY A 196 -7.10 -8.45 20.45
CA GLY A 196 -5.73 -7.97 20.37
C GLY A 196 -5.22 -7.89 18.94
N THR A 197 -6.11 -7.62 17.97
CA THR A 197 -5.73 -7.49 16.55
C THR A 197 -5.87 -6.05 16.06
N ALA A 198 -5.15 -5.72 15.00
CA ALA A 198 -5.37 -4.50 14.23
C ALA A 198 -5.58 -4.85 12.76
N THR A 199 -6.63 -4.32 12.14
CA THR A 199 -6.93 -4.54 10.72
C THR A 199 -7.19 -3.22 10.01
N TRP A 200 -7.08 -3.23 8.69
CA TRP A 200 -7.27 -2.06 7.83
C TRP A 200 -8.68 -2.01 7.25
N TYR A 201 -9.16 -0.79 7.06
CA TYR A 201 -10.51 -0.44 6.62
C TYR A 201 -10.47 0.80 5.74
N ASP A 202 -11.19 0.80 4.62
CA ASP A 202 -11.27 1.98 3.76
C ASP A 202 -12.40 2.88 4.25
N ARG A 203 -12.11 4.17 4.41
CA ARG A 203 -13.00 5.12 5.08
C ARG A 203 -12.92 6.51 4.49
N LYS A 204 -13.98 7.29 4.72
CA LYS A 204 -14.07 8.68 4.30
C LYS A 204 -12.96 9.52 4.95
N PRO A 205 -12.50 10.61 4.30
CA PRO A 205 -11.49 11.52 4.85
C PRO A 205 -11.96 12.24 6.12
N VAL A 206 -13.27 12.45 6.28
CA VAL A 206 -13.88 13.05 7.47
C VAL A 206 -14.77 12.01 8.13
N SER A 207 -14.35 11.56 9.31
CA SER A 207 -15.08 10.59 10.13
C SER A 207 -16.17 11.24 10.96
N ALA A 208 -15.98 12.47 11.43
CA ALA A 208 -16.92 13.14 12.33
C ALA A 208 -16.67 14.65 12.37
N GLU A 209 -17.74 15.43 12.51
CA GLU A 209 -17.72 16.89 12.71
C GLU A 209 -18.20 17.28 14.12
N ASN A 210 -18.55 16.27 14.94
CA ASN A 210 -19.01 16.41 16.31
C ASN A 210 -18.69 15.11 17.07
N ARG A 211 -19.02 15.04 18.37
CA ARG A 211 -18.68 13.86 19.20
C ARG A 211 -19.77 12.80 19.21
N GLU A 212 -20.94 13.14 18.68
CA GLU A 212 -22.16 12.35 18.79
C GLU A 212 -22.34 11.39 17.62
N SER A 213 -21.74 11.70 16.46
CA SER A 213 -22.00 10.98 15.21
C SER A 213 -20.74 10.75 14.39
N SER A 214 -20.70 9.62 13.68
CA SER A 214 -19.64 9.32 12.72
C SER A 214 -20.20 9.00 11.34
N HIS A 215 -19.56 9.55 10.31
CA HIS A 215 -19.77 9.24 8.89
C HIS A 215 -19.21 7.86 8.51
N ASN A 216 -18.38 7.26 9.36
CA ASN A 216 -17.74 5.98 9.14
C ASN A 216 -18.45 4.91 10.00
N PRO A 217 -19.22 3.98 9.36
CA PRO A 217 -20.03 3.02 10.10
C PRO A 217 -19.22 2.14 11.05
N GLY A 218 -19.77 1.92 12.25
CA GLY A 218 -19.15 1.10 13.29
C GLY A 218 -18.00 1.79 14.03
N THR A 219 -17.79 3.09 13.82
CA THR A 219 -16.78 3.89 14.54
C THR A 219 -17.46 4.95 15.41
N GLN A 220 -16.81 5.31 16.52
CA GLN A 220 -17.26 6.40 17.40
C GLN A 220 -16.17 7.48 17.43
N PRO A 221 -16.52 8.78 17.39
CA PRO A 221 -15.52 9.83 17.27
C PRO A 221 -14.46 9.81 18.39
N GLN A 222 -14.87 9.51 19.63
CA GLN A 222 -13.99 9.43 20.80
C GLN A 222 -12.96 8.29 20.74
N ASP A 223 -13.18 7.28 19.91
CA ASP A 223 -12.27 6.14 19.77
C ASP A 223 -11.14 6.43 18.75
N TYR A 224 -11.18 7.59 18.10
CA TYR A 224 -10.12 7.98 17.17
C TYR A 224 -8.89 8.49 17.91
N ILE A 225 -7.74 8.01 17.45
CA ILE A 225 -6.40 8.40 17.89
C ILE A 225 -5.59 8.96 16.71
N CYS A 226 -4.59 9.77 17.00
CA CYS A 226 -3.54 10.10 16.03
C CYS A 226 -2.37 9.13 16.21
N MET A 227 -2.14 8.26 15.22
CA MET A 227 -1.00 7.34 15.20
C MET A 227 0.13 7.94 14.36
N CYS A 228 1.16 8.44 15.03
CA CYS A 228 2.30 9.05 14.38
C CYS A 228 3.52 8.13 14.42
N GLU A 229 4.31 8.16 13.35
CA GLU A 229 5.64 7.55 13.30
C GLU A 229 6.71 8.61 13.15
N PHE A 230 7.86 8.35 13.78
CA PHE A 230 9.03 9.21 13.73
C PHE A 230 10.11 8.47 12.96
N GLN A 231 10.35 8.92 11.74
CA GLN A 231 11.21 8.24 10.78
C GLN A 231 12.69 8.60 11.02
N ASP A 232 13.58 7.68 10.68
CA ASP A 232 15.04 7.86 10.80
C ASP A 232 15.72 7.91 9.44
N SER A 233 15.57 6.84 8.66
CA SER A 233 16.27 6.64 7.40
C SER A 233 15.52 5.64 6.52
N VAL A 234 15.88 5.56 5.26
CA VAL A 234 15.39 4.50 4.36
C VAL A 234 16.31 3.29 4.50
N ALA A 235 15.73 2.11 4.69
CA ALA A 235 16.45 0.85 4.65
C ALA A 235 16.80 0.54 3.18
N THR A 236 17.97 0.98 2.73
CA THR A 236 18.52 0.59 1.43
C THR A 236 18.84 -0.90 1.41
N LYS A 237 18.25 -1.66 0.48
CA LYS A 237 18.90 -2.90 0.03
C LYS A 237 20.18 -2.51 -0.72
N PRO A 238 21.32 -3.18 -0.49
CA PRO A 238 22.50 -2.95 -1.31
C PRO A 238 22.11 -3.19 -2.78
N LYS A 239 22.43 -2.23 -3.66
CA LYS A 239 22.38 -2.46 -5.11
C LYS A 239 23.19 -3.72 -5.37
N HIS A 240 22.61 -4.73 -6.01
CA HIS A 240 23.40 -5.82 -6.58
C HIS A 240 24.45 -5.17 -7.49
N HIS A 241 25.69 -5.08 -7.01
CA HIS A 241 26.82 -4.89 -7.89
C HIS A 241 26.90 -6.17 -8.70
N ASN A 242 26.53 -6.07 -9.98
CA ASN A 242 26.93 -7.05 -10.99
C ASN A 242 28.46 -7.00 -11.06
N ASN A 243 29.15 -7.71 -10.16
CA ASN A 243 30.57 -7.96 -10.26
C ASN A 243 30.82 -8.94 -11.41
N LEU A 244 30.78 -8.41 -12.63
CA LEU A 244 31.30 -9.08 -13.83
C LEU A 244 32.85 -9.14 -13.85
N THR A 245 33.51 -8.79 -12.74
CA THR A 245 34.97 -8.80 -12.62
C THR A 245 35.54 -10.05 -11.93
N ALA A 246 34.70 -11.02 -11.52
CA ALA A 246 35.14 -12.23 -10.81
C ALA A 246 35.33 -13.49 -11.70
N LEU A 247 35.41 -13.34 -13.03
CA LEU A 247 35.56 -14.46 -13.97
C LEU A 247 36.83 -14.42 -14.83
N ARG A 248 37.82 -13.57 -14.49
CA ARG A 248 39.14 -13.56 -15.16
C ARG A 248 40.26 -14.31 -14.43
N SER A 249 40.03 -14.89 -13.25
CA SER A 249 41.09 -15.59 -12.51
C SER A 249 41.07 -17.13 -12.62
N ILE A 250 40.21 -17.72 -13.46
CA ILE A 250 40.05 -19.19 -13.54
C ILE A 250 40.72 -19.81 -14.79
N LEU A 251 41.29 -19.00 -15.70
CA LEU A 251 41.94 -19.53 -16.90
C LEU A 251 43.41 -19.05 -17.01
N THR A 252 44.27 -19.55 -16.13
CA THR A 252 45.70 -19.65 -16.41
C THR A 252 46.25 -20.98 -15.85
N PRO A 253 46.70 -21.92 -16.69
CA PRO A 253 47.32 -23.16 -16.22
C PRO A 253 48.72 -22.87 -15.65
N ARG A 254 48.96 -23.29 -14.40
CA ARG A 254 50.29 -23.31 -13.78
C ARG A 254 51.14 -24.40 -14.43
N MET A 255 52.14 -24.03 -15.22
CA MET A 255 53.25 -24.92 -15.55
C MET A 255 54.13 -25.11 -14.30
N ARG A 256 54.33 -26.37 -13.90
CA ARG A 256 55.39 -26.77 -12.95
C ARG A 256 56.74 -26.67 -13.65
N ALA A 257 57.69 -25.95 -13.07
CA ALA A 257 59.11 -26.15 -13.32
C ALA A 257 59.73 -26.74 -12.06
N ASN A 258 60.19 -27.98 -12.19
CA ASN A 258 61.03 -28.70 -11.24
C ASN A 258 62.48 -28.36 -11.62
N SER A 259 63.32 -27.91 -10.68
CA SER A 259 64.78 -28.04 -10.85
C SER A 259 65.48 -28.00 -9.50
N ASN A 260 66.20 -29.08 -9.26
CA ASN A 260 67.10 -29.36 -8.14
C ASN A 260 68.16 -28.28 -7.94
N ARG A 261 68.47 -27.99 -6.67
CA ARG A 261 69.80 -28.21 -6.09
C ARG A 261 69.71 -28.23 -4.57
#